data_AF-A0A528WU70-F1
#
_entry.id   AF-A0A528WU70-F1
#
_cell.length_a   1.000
_cell.length_b   1.000
_cell.length_c   1.000
_cell.angle_alpha   90.00
_cell.angle_beta   90.00
_cell.angle_gamma   90.00
#
_symmetry.space_group_name_H-M   'P 1'
#
loop_
_entity.id
_entity.type
_entity.pdbx_description
1 polymer ?
#
loop_
_entity_poly.entity_id
_entity_poly.type
_entity_poly.pdbx_seq_one_letter_code
_entity_poly.pdbx_strand_id
1 'polypeptide(L)'
;MRAMQIEGIPASPGYAEGSLFNLDQPPAAYKGKSNAAEERAALEAALGKAVNRLAAMIEIADADAAGILEFHIAMLEDDALSGPAFAAIGSGEQADIAWRQALDAEIAGYEASDQDYFRARAADLRDIRDQVLRALSEDGEAAAPPGAILYGTDIAPTRFLETDWSRGGGIALKAGSSASHVAMLARSRGVPMVVG
;
A
#
# COMPACT_ATOMS: atom_id res chain seq x y z
N MET A 1 7.51 -18.21 29.66
CA MET A 1 7.74 -17.26 28.55
C MET A 1 7.84 -15.88 29.18
N ARG A 2 8.92 -15.11 28.95
CA ARG A 2 9.03 -13.74 29.50
C ARG A 2 8.15 -12.83 28.65
N ALA A 3 7.36 -11.96 29.30
CA ALA A 3 6.68 -10.89 28.60
C ALA A 3 7.74 -9.97 27.96
N MET A 4 7.55 -9.65 26.69
CA MET A 4 8.37 -8.68 25.96
C MET A 4 7.62 -7.35 25.98
N GLN A 5 8.31 -6.28 26.38
CA GLN A 5 7.80 -4.92 26.33
C GLN A 5 8.66 -4.13 25.34
N ILE A 6 8.00 -3.48 24.38
CA ILE A 6 8.62 -2.60 23.39
C ILE A 6 7.92 -1.26 23.53
N GLU A 7 8.70 -0.19 23.61
CA GLU A 7 8.20 1.18 23.65
C GLU A 7 8.33 1.82 22.27
N GLY A 8 7.37 2.68 21.94
CA GLY A 8 7.37 3.45 20.71
C GLY A 8 6.61 4.76 20.89
N ILE A 9 6.50 5.53 19.81
CA ILE A 9 5.86 6.84 19.78
C ILE A 9 4.35 6.66 19.54
N PRO A 10 3.47 7.17 20.43
CA PRO A 10 2.03 7.10 20.21
C PRO A 10 1.62 7.97 19.02
N ALA A 11 1.04 7.36 17.98
CA ALA A 11 0.52 8.04 16.80
C ALA A 11 -1.00 8.23 16.84
N SER A 12 -1.71 7.29 17.49
CA SER A 12 -3.14 7.37 17.79
C SER A 12 -3.42 6.72 19.17
N PRO A 13 -4.10 7.42 20.09
CA PRO A 13 -4.33 6.94 21.45
C PRO A 13 -5.32 5.77 21.50
N GLY A 14 -5.18 4.91 22.52
CA GLY A 14 -6.15 3.86 22.85
C GLY A 14 -5.49 2.60 23.38
N TYR A 15 -6.29 1.54 23.56
CA TYR A 15 -5.85 0.21 23.98
C TYR A 15 -6.43 -0.83 23.03
N ALA A 16 -5.60 -1.77 22.60
CA ALA A 16 -6.00 -2.89 21.77
C ALA A 16 -5.27 -4.17 22.19
N GLU A 17 -5.95 -5.31 22.05
CA GLU A 17 -5.41 -6.63 22.32
C GLU A 17 -5.96 -7.60 21.26
N GLY A 18 -5.09 -8.42 20.69
CA GLY A 18 -5.47 -9.34 19.62
C GLY A 18 -4.29 -10.12 19.06
N SER A 19 -4.58 -11.02 18.13
CA SER A 19 -3.56 -11.80 17.42
C SER A 19 -2.67 -10.89 16.58
N LEU A 20 -1.37 -11.17 16.55
CA LEU A 20 -0.43 -10.43 15.71
C LEU A 20 -0.59 -10.84 14.24
N PHE A 21 -0.68 -9.85 13.35
CA PHE A 21 -0.70 -10.04 11.91
C PHE A 21 0.46 -9.29 11.25
N ASN A 22 1.38 -10.03 10.61
CA ASN A 22 2.53 -9.44 9.94
C ASN A 22 2.11 -8.77 8.62
N LEU A 23 2.44 -7.50 8.45
CA LEU A 23 2.26 -6.71 7.23
C LEU A 23 3.39 -6.93 6.23
N ASP A 24 4.60 -7.22 6.70
CA ASP A 24 5.79 -7.40 5.85
C ASP A 24 5.82 -8.82 5.23
N GLN A 25 4.69 -9.28 4.69
CA GLN A 25 4.62 -10.56 4.01
C GLN A 25 5.27 -10.45 2.63
N PRO A 26 5.95 -11.50 2.15
CA PRO A 26 6.49 -11.49 0.80
C PRO A 26 5.33 -11.30 -0.20
N PRO A 27 5.54 -10.52 -1.27
CA PRO A 27 4.52 -10.33 -2.28
C PRO A 27 4.12 -11.69 -2.89
N ALA A 28 2.83 -11.83 -3.19
CA ALA A 28 2.30 -13.00 -3.85
C ALA A 28 3.02 -13.24 -5.20
N ALA A 29 3.19 -14.50 -5.56
CA ALA A 29 3.94 -14.86 -6.76
C ALA A 29 3.15 -14.47 -8.02
N TYR A 30 3.82 -13.80 -8.96
CA TYR A 30 3.30 -13.61 -10.30
C TYR A 30 3.69 -14.81 -11.17
N LYS A 31 2.73 -15.27 -11.99
CA LYS A 31 3.00 -16.27 -13.01
C LYS A 31 3.07 -15.59 -14.37
N GLY A 32 4.31 -15.43 -14.85
CA GLY A 32 4.64 -14.90 -16.17
C GLY A 32 3.81 -15.54 -17.29
N LYS A 33 3.54 -14.73 -18.30
CA LYS A 33 2.79 -15.09 -19.50
C LYS A 33 3.72 -15.50 -20.62
N SER A 34 3.14 -16.00 -21.71
CA SER A 34 3.91 -16.66 -22.77
C SER A 34 4.59 -15.66 -23.72
N ASN A 35 4.10 -14.42 -23.77
CA ASN A 35 4.58 -13.40 -24.69
C ASN A 35 4.27 -11.98 -24.17
N ALA A 36 4.94 -10.98 -24.74
CA ALA A 36 4.82 -9.58 -24.35
C ALA A 36 3.40 -9.01 -24.50
N ALA A 37 2.59 -9.52 -25.44
CA ALA A 37 1.21 -9.06 -25.60
C ALA A 37 0.32 -9.53 -24.44
N GLU A 38 0.50 -10.77 -23.98
CA GLU A 38 -0.19 -11.28 -22.79
C GLU A 38 0.28 -10.59 -21.50
N GLU A 39 1.58 -10.31 -21.36
CA GLU A 39 2.13 -9.53 -20.23
C GLU A 39 1.55 -8.11 -20.21
N ARG A 40 1.51 -7.45 -21.36
CA ARG A 40 0.90 -6.13 -21.50
C ARG A 40 -0.57 -6.14 -21.09
N ALA A 41 -1.34 -7.10 -21.61
CA ALA A 41 -2.76 -7.24 -21.27
C ALA A 41 -2.97 -7.54 -19.78
N ALA A 42 -2.06 -8.31 -19.16
CA ALA A 42 -2.10 -8.57 -17.73
C ALA A 42 -1.86 -7.29 -16.91
N LEU A 43 -0.91 -6.44 -17.30
CA LEU A 43 -0.67 -5.16 -16.65
C LEU A 43 -1.84 -4.18 -16.83
N GLU A 44 -2.38 -4.05 -18.05
CA GLU A 44 -3.56 -3.22 -18.32
C GLU A 44 -4.77 -3.66 -17.46
N ALA A 45 -5.00 -4.97 -17.36
CA ALA A 45 -6.05 -5.52 -16.51
C ALA A 45 -5.80 -5.27 -15.02
N ALA A 46 -4.55 -5.35 -14.57
CA ALA A 46 -4.17 -5.09 -13.18
C ALA A 46 -4.35 -3.61 -12.79
N LEU A 47 -3.95 -2.68 -13.67
CA LEU A 47 -4.20 -1.25 -13.50
C LEU A 47 -5.70 -0.98 -13.36
N GLY A 48 -6.52 -1.52 -14.27
CA GLY A 48 -7.97 -1.37 -14.21
C GLY A 48 -8.59 -1.96 -12.93
N LYS A 49 -8.11 -3.12 -12.47
CA LYS A 49 -8.54 -3.70 -11.17
C LYS A 49 -8.16 -2.81 -9.99
N ALA A 50 -6.95 -2.26 -9.97
CA ALA A 50 -6.50 -1.37 -8.92
C ALA A 50 -7.35 -0.09 -8.88
N VAL A 51 -7.57 0.58 -10.01
CA VAL A 51 -8.43 1.77 -10.10
C VAL A 51 -9.84 1.47 -9.60
N ASN A 52 -10.47 0.38 -10.06
CA ASN A 52 -11.82 0.01 -9.63
C ASN A 52 -11.90 -0.26 -8.11
N ARG A 53 -10.86 -0.89 -7.53
CA ARG A 53 -10.77 -1.13 -6.09
C ARG A 53 -10.70 0.18 -5.31
N LEU A 54 -9.83 1.10 -5.73
CA LEU A 54 -9.68 2.41 -5.09
C LEU A 54 -10.97 3.23 -5.21
N ALA A 55 -11.63 3.21 -6.38
CA ALA A 55 -12.91 3.89 -6.57
C ALA A 55 -14.00 3.35 -5.62
N ALA A 56 -14.08 2.03 -5.44
CA ALA A 56 -15.00 1.43 -4.48
C ALA A 56 -14.69 1.83 -3.02
N MET A 57 -13.42 2.05 -2.68
CA MET A 57 -13.03 2.53 -1.35
C MET A 57 -13.43 3.99 -1.12
N ILE A 58 -13.36 4.85 -2.15
CA ILE A 58 -13.75 6.27 -2.07
C ILE A 58 -15.22 6.41 -1.65
N GLU A 59 -16.11 5.58 -2.17
CA GLU A 59 -17.56 5.64 -1.88
C GLU A 59 -17.91 5.50 -0.38
N ILE A 60 -17.02 4.88 0.40
CA ILE A 60 -17.21 4.67 1.84
C ILE A 60 -16.15 5.39 2.70
N ALA A 61 -15.31 6.21 2.07
CA ALA A 61 -14.22 6.93 2.73
C ALA A 61 -14.70 8.24 3.35
N ASP A 62 -14.00 8.71 4.38
CA ASP A 62 -14.10 10.10 4.81
C ASP A 62 -13.35 11.03 3.82
N ALA A 63 -13.54 12.34 3.92
CA ALA A 63 -12.96 13.30 2.97
C ALA A 63 -11.42 13.24 2.88
N ASP A 64 -10.75 13.01 4.02
CA ASP A 64 -9.29 12.92 4.07
C ASP A 64 -8.79 11.66 3.36
N ALA A 65 -9.44 10.51 3.61
CA ALA A 65 -9.16 9.26 2.93
C ALA A 65 -9.48 9.33 1.42
N ALA A 66 -10.60 9.95 1.05
CA ALA A 66 -11.00 10.12 -0.35
C ALA A 66 -9.94 10.88 -1.15
N GLY A 67 -9.42 12.01 -0.64
CA GLY A 67 -8.39 12.78 -1.33
C GLY A 67 -7.07 12.03 -1.55
N ILE A 68 -6.71 11.11 -0.65
CA ILE A 68 -5.53 10.24 -0.82
C ILE A 68 -5.78 9.24 -1.96
N LEU A 69 -6.96 8.61 -1.98
CA LEU A 69 -7.32 7.61 -2.98
C LEU A 69 -7.52 8.23 -4.37
N GLU A 70 -8.11 9.42 -4.46
CA GLU A 70 -8.25 10.18 -5.71
C GLU A 70 -6.88 10.50 -6.32
N PHE A 71 -5.90 10.87 -5.49
CA PHE A 71 -4.52 11.04 -5.95
C PHE A 71 -3.93 9.73 -6.47
N HIS A 72 -4.16 8.60 -5.80
CA HIS A 72 -3.69 7.29 -6.30
C HIS A 72 -4.31 6.92 -7.65
N ILE A 73 -5.61 7.17 -7.84
CA ILE A 73 -6.28 6.94 -9.13
C ILE A 73 -5.69 7.85 -10.21
N ALA A 74 -5.53 9.15 -9.94
CA ALA A 74 -4.96 10.08 -10.90
C ALA A 74 -3.54 9.68 -11.35
N MET A 75 -2.72 9.15 -10.42
CA MET A 75 -1.40 8.61 -10.75
C MET A 75 -1.48 7.33 -11.61
N LEU A 76 -2.41 6.43 -11.31
CA LEU A 76 -2.60 5.19 -12.09
C LEU A 76 -3.14 5.44 -13.51
N GLU A 77 -3.87 6.53 -13.70
CA GLU A 77 -4.39 6.96 -15.01
C GLU A 77 -3.35 7.77 -15.83
N ASP A 78 -2.21 8.14 -15.24
CA ASP A 78 -1.14 8.83 -15.94
C ASP A 78 -0.30 7.85 -16.77
N ASP A 79 -0.40 7.97 -18.10
CA ASP A 79 0.41 7.21 -19.05
C ASP A 79 1.92 7.41 -18.87
N ALA A 80 2.36 8.54 -18.28
CA ALA A 80 3.77 8.76 -17.97
C ALA A 80 4.27 7.80 -16.88
N LEU A 81 3.41 7.39 -15.94
CA LEU A 81 3.76 6.46 -14.88
C LEU A 81 3.84 5.02 -15.43
N SER A 82 2.90 4.63 -16.28
CA SER A 82 2.81 3.26 -16.81
C SER A 82 3.68 3.02 -18.05
N GLY A 83 4.03 4.07 -18.79
CA GLY A 83 4.81 4.02 -20.03
C GLY A 83 6.13 3.26 -19.91
N PRO A 84 7.00 3.54 -18.92
CA PRO A 84 8.24 2.80 -18.72
C PRO A 84 8.04 1.30 -18.52
N ALA A 85 6.99 0.89 -17.78
CA ALA A 85 6.66 -0.51 -17.56
C ALA A 85 6.24 -1.19 -18.88
N PHE A 86 5.38 -0.54 -19.68
CA PHE A 86 4.98 -1.07 -20.99
C PHE A 86 6.14 -1.19 -21.97
N ALA A 87 7.10 -0.25 -21.94
CA ALA A 87 8.30 -0.32 -22.77
C ALA A 87 9.22 -1.50 -22.37
N ALA A 88 9.37 -1.75 -21.06
CA ALA A 88 10.13 -2.89 -20.55
C ALA A 88 9.48 -4.24 -20.93
N ILE A 89 8.16 -4.35 -20.83
CA ILE A 89 7.41 -5.53 -21.31
C ILE A 89 7.63 -5.75 -22.80
N GLY A 90 7.58 -4.69 -23.62
CA GLY A 90 7.88 -4.75 -25.05
C GLY A 90 9.29 -5.26 -25.37
N SER A 91 10.22 -5.15 -24.41
CA SER A 91 11.59 -5.63 -24.49
C SER A 91 11.80 -7.04 -23.92
N GLY A 92 10.73 -7.70 -23.44
CA GLY A 92 10.74 -9.08 -22.97
C GLY A 92 10.69 -9.28 -21.45
N GLU A 93 10.49 -8.20 -20.68
CA GLU A 93 10.35 -8.28 -19.21
C GLU A 93 8.94 -8.75 -18.80
N GLN A 94 8.83 -9.43 -17.65
CA GLN A 94 7.53 -9.81 -17.08
C GLN A 94 6.82 -8.59 -16.47
N ALA A 95 5.49 -8.59 -16.46
CA ALA A 95 4.70 -7.43 -16.03
C ALA A 95 4.98 -6.99 -14.59
N ASP A 96 5.16 -7.93 -13.66
CA ASP A 96 5.44 -7.64 -12.25
C ASP A 96 6.83 -7.00 -12.07
N ILE A 97 7.84 -7.49 -12.79
CA ILE A 97 9.20 -6.95 -12.75
C ILE A 97 9.23 -5.57 -13.41
N ALA A 98 8.65 -5.44 -14.61
CA ALA A 98 8.59 -4.20 -15.36
C ALA A 98 7.91 -3.08 -14.56
N TRP A 99 6.75 -3.38 -13.97
CA TRP A 99 6.02 -2.42 -13.14
C TRP A 99 6.79 -2.05 -11.87
N ARG A 100 7.36 -3.03 -11.17
CA ARG A 100 8.17 -2.79 -9.96
C ARG A 100 9.35 -1.88 -10.26
N GLN A 101 10.10 -2.16 -11.33
CA GLN A 101 11.26 -1.35 -11.70
C GLN A 101 10.88 0.08 -12.08
N ALA A 102 9.79 0.26 -12.84
CA ALA A 102 9.30 1.59 -13.21
C ALA A 102 8.96 2.42 -11.97
N LEU A 103 8.18 1.86 -11.04
CA LEU A 103 7.78 2.57 -9.82
C LEU A 103 8.93 2.76 -8.84
N ASP A 104 9.85 1.79 -8.71
CA ASP A 104 11.01 1.92 -7.82
C ASP A 104 11.92 3.08 -8.27
N ALA A 105 12.03 3.33 -9.57
CA ALA A 105 12.75 4.49 -10.10
C ALA A 105 12.08 5.82 -9.74
N GLU A 106 10.75 5.92 -9.89
CA GLU A 106 9.98 7.11 -9.51
C GLU A 106 10.03 7.36 -7.99
N ILE A 107 9.87 6.30 -7.19
CA ILE A 107 9.99 6.37 -5.73
C ILE A 107 11.37 6.91 -5.33
N ALA A 108 12.45 6.39 -5.91
CA ALA A 108 13.80 6.87 -5.62
C ALA A 108 13.97 8.36 -5.96
N GLY A 109 13.37 8.82 -7.06
CA GLY A 109 13.34 10.24 -7.44
C GLY A 109 12.60 11.11 -6.41
N TYR A 110 11.44 10.65 -5.93
CA TYR A 110 10.65 11.34 -4.91
C TYR A 110 11.40 11.43 -3.58
N GLU A 111 12.09 10.37 -3.17
CA GLU A 111 12.85 10.33 -1.93
C GLU A 111 14.11 11.21 -1.97
N ALA A 112 14.75 11.31 -3.13
CA ALA A 112 15.90 12.17 -3.34
C ALA A 112 15.55 13.66 -3.50
N SER A 113 14.26 14.02 -3.55
CA SER A 113 13.82 15.40 -3.75
C SER A 113 14.12 16.27 -2.53
N ASP A 114 14.58 17.49 -2.76
CA ASP A 114 14.80 18.49 -1.70
C ASP A 114 13.48 19.01 -1.11
N GLN A 115 12.35 18.83 -1.79
CA GLN A 115 11.06 19.30 -1.28
C GLN A 115 10.38 18.26 -0.39
N ASP A 116 10.06 18.65 0.84
CA ASP A 116 9.38 17.83 1.84
C ASP A 116 8.09 17.20 1.33
N TYR A 117 7.35 17.94 0.48
CA TYR A 117 6.13 17.45 -0.16
C TYR A 117 6.36 16.18 -0.98
N PHE A 118 7.38 16.15 -1.84
CA PHE A 118 7.65 14.97 -2.68
C PHE A 118 8.16 13.80 -1.85
N ARG A 119 9.03 14.04 -0.86
CA ARG A 119 9.49 12.97 0.04
C ARG A 119 8.34 12.33 0.82
N ALA A 120 7.37 13.14 1.26
CA ALA A 120 6.17 12.62 1.95
C ALA A 120 5.28 11.76 1.03
N ARG A 121 5.28 12.02 -0.29
CA ARG A 121 4.51 11.27 -1.30
C ARG A 121 5.16 9.96 -1.74
N ALA A 122 6.42 9.69 -1.37
CA ALA A 122 7.08 8.43 -1.74
C ALA A 122 6.34 7.19 -1.20
N ALA A 123 5.71 7.30 -0.03
CA ALA A 123 4.87 6.24 0.52
C ALA A 123 3.59 6.00 -0.31
N ASP A 124 3.01 7.04 -0.90
CA ASP A 124 1.86 6.91 -1.80
C ASP A 124 2.25 6.15 -3.09
N LEU A 125 3.43 6.43 -3.66
CA LEU A 125 3.93 5.70 -4.84
C LEU A 125 4.22 4.22 -4.54
N ARG A 126 4.71 3.92 -3.34
CA ARG A 126 4.87 2.52 -2.88
C ARG A 126 3.52 1.81 -2.79
N ASP A 127 2.50 2.49 -2.24
CA ASP A 127 1.15 1.96 -2.16
C ASP A 127 0.58 1.65 -3.56
N ILE A 128 0.67 2.62 -4.49
CA ILE A 128 0.27 2.47 -5.90
C ILE A 128 0.98 1.28 -6.54
N ARG A 129 2.30 1.17 -6.36
CA ARG A 129 3.10 0.05 -6.88
C ARG A 129 2.54 -1.28 -6.38
N ASP A 130 2.34 -1.39 -5.07
CA ASP A 130 1.97 -2.64 -4.41
C ASP A 130 0.51 -3.04 -4.69
N GLN A 131 -0.39 -2.08 -4.92
CA GLN A 131 -1.76 -2.33 -5.35
C GLN A 131 -1.83 -3.00 -6.73
N VAL A 132 -1.02 -2.54 -7.70
CA VAL A 132 -0.99 -3.12 -9.04
C VAL A 132 -0.31 -4.48 -9.03
N LEU A 133 0.79 -4.65 -8.27
CA LEU A 133 1.44 -5.96 -8.08
C LEU A 133 0.48 -6.99 -7.47
N ARG A 134 -0.33 -6.57 -6.51
CA ARG A 134 -1.40 -7.38 -5.91
C ARG A 134 -2.49 -7.73 -6.92
N ALA A 135 -2.81 -6.83 -7.85
CA ALA A 135 -3.78 -7.09 -8.90
C ALA A 135 -3.24 -8.02 -10.01
N LEU A 136 -1.92 -8.09 -10.16
CA LEU A 136 -1.21 -9.03 -11.03
C LEU A 136 -1.10 -10.43 -10.43
N SER A 137 -0.94 -10.55 -9.10
CA SER A 137 -0.76 -11.84 -8.45
C SER A 137 -2.01 -12.72 -8.53
N GLU A 138 -1.80 -14.04 -8.69
CA GLU A 138 -2.89 -15.02 -8.75
C GLU A 138 -3.35 -15.45 -7.35
N ASP A 139 -2.49 -15.27 -6.33
CA ASP A 139 -2.82 -15.52 -4.93
C ASP A 139 -3.47 -14.30 -4.29
N GLY A 140 -4.55 -14.52 -3.55
CA GLY A 140 -5.13 -13.50 -2.66
C GLY A 140 -4.24 -13.28 -1.44
N GLU A 141 -4.07 -12.03 -1.02
CA GLU A 141 -3.36 -11.73 0.22
C GLU A 141 -4.13 -12.25 1.44
N ALA A 142 -3.40 -12.73 2.45
CA ALA A 142 -4.00 -13.10 3.72
C ALA A 142 -4.73 -11.89 4.33
N ALA A 143 -6.01 -12.06 4.63
CA ALA A 143 -6.76 -11.09 5.41
C ALA A 143 -6.32 -11.18 6.88
N ALA A 144 -6.15 -10.03 7.52
CA ALA A 144 -5.93 -9.99 8.96
C ALA A 144 -7.17 -10.55 9.67
N PRO A 145 -7.03 -11.39 10.71
CA PRO A 145 -8.18 -11.85 11.47
C PRO A 145 -8.86 -10.66 12.18
N PRO A 146 -10.18 -10.71 12.42
CA PRO A 146 -10.88 -9.62 13.10
C PRO A 146 -10.26 -9.30 14.47
N GLY A 147 -10.03 -8.02 14.75
CA GLY A 147 -9.42 -7.56 16.01
C GLY A 147 -7.90 -7.76 16.10
N ALA A 148 -7.21 -8.06 15.00
CA ALA A 148 -5.76 -8.25 14.98
C ALA A 148 -4.96 -6.98 15.32
N ILE A 149 -3.75 -7.19 15.84
CA ILE A 149 -2.71 -6.17 15.91
C ILE A 149 -1.83 -6.30 14.67
N LEU A 150 -1.96 -5.34 13.75
CA LEU A 150 -1.18 -5.27 12.53
C LEU A 150 0.22 -4.75 12.87
N TYR A 151 1.26 -5.50 12.54
CA TYR A 151 2.63 -5.10 12.79
C TYR A 151 3.51 -5.26 11.56
N GLY A 152 4.52 -4.40 11.42
CA GLY A 152 5.40 -4.42 10.27
C GLY A 152 6.35 -3.22 10.24
N THR A 153 6.93 -2.98 9.08
CA THR A 153 7.82 -1.84 8.86
C THR A 153 7.01 -0.57 8.67
N ASP A 154 6.01 -0.61 7.81
CA ASP A 154 5.06 0.47 7.58
C ASP A 154 3.68 -0.12 7.21
N ILE A 155 2.66 0.72 7.10
CA ILE A 155 1.35 0.33 6.57
C ILE A 155 0.93 1.31 5.49
N ALA A 156 0.47 0.78 4.37
CA ALA A 156 -0.06 1.58 3.29
C ALA A 156 -1.46 2.16 3.65
N PRO A 157 -1.80 3.39 3.24
CA PRO A 157 -3.15 3.95 3.39
C PRO A 157 -4.24 3.01 2.88
N THR A 158 -4.06 2.39 1.72
CA THR A 158 -5.05 1.45 1.18
C THR A 158 -5.25 0.25 2.10
N ARG A 159 -4.17 -0.33 2.63
CA ARG A 159 -4.26 -1.47 3.56
C ARG A 159 -4.97 -1.10 4.86
N PHE A 160 -4.72 0.10 5.38
CA PHE A 160 -5.43 0.62 6.54
C PHE A 160 -6.94 0.73 6.27
N LEU A 161 -7.31 1.28 5.12
CA LEU A 161 -8.72 1.49 4.72
C LEU A 161 -9.46 0.19 4.40
N GLU A 162 -8.75 -0.83 3.92
CA GLU A 162 -9.29 -2.18 3.66
C GLU A 162 -9.52 -2.99 4.94
N THR A 163 -8.88 -2.61 6.04
CA THR A 163 -8.97 -3.36 7.30
C THR A 163 -10.29 -3.05 8.00
N ASP A 164 -11.04 -4.09 8.37
CA ASP A 164 -12.25 -3.94 9.18
C ASP A 164 -11.89 -3.71 10.65
N TRP A 165 -11.97 -2.46 11.07
CA TRP A 165 -11.71 -2.02 12.44
C TRP A 165 -12.92 -2.16 13.38
N SER A 166 -14.09 -2.63 12.91
CA SER A 166 -15.32 -2.73 13.72
C SER A 166 -15.22 -3.72 14.88
N ARG A 167 -14.26 -4.66 14.80
CA ARG A 167 -13.99 -5.69 15.81
C ARG A 167 -12.80 -5.33 16.71
N GLY A 168 -12.37 -4.07 16.68
CA GLY A 168 -11.16 -3.59 17.35
C GLY A 168 -9.91 -3.86 16.53
N GLY A 169 -8.77 -3.99 17.23
CA GLY A 169 -7.45 -4.13 16.62
C GLY A 169 -6.58 -2.90 16.85
N GLY A 170 -5.35 -2.96 16.38
CA GLY A 170 -4.37 -1.89 16.56
C GLY A 170 -3.19 -2.03 15.62
N ILE A 171 -2.30 -1.06 15.63
CA ILE A 171 -1.18 -0.96 14.69
C ILE A 171 0.12 -0.71 15.46
N ALA A 172 1.17 -1.46 15.11
CA ALA A 172 2.52 -1.28 15.65
C ALA A 172 3.58 -1.35 14.53
N LEU A 173 4.20 -0.22 14.20
CA LEU A 173 5.12 -0.12 13.06
C LEU A 173 6.54 0.25 13.49
N LYS A 174 7.56 -0.32 12.83
CA LYS A 174 8.96 0.05 13.06
C LYS A 174 9.31 1.42 12.50
N ALA A 175 8.70 1.80 11.39
CA ALA A 175 8.85 3.08 10.73
C ALA A 175 7.51 3.84 10.74
N GLY A 176 7.54 5.05 10.21
CA GLY A 176 6.39 5.94 10.15
C GLY A 176 6.55 7.16 11.04
N SER A 177 5.55 8.03 10.99
CA SER A 177 5.51 9.28 11.73
C SER A 177 4.13 9.45 12.34
N SER A 178 4.04 10.03 13.53
CA SER A 178 2.77 10.42 14.14
C SER A 178 2.01 11.47 13.30
N ALA A 179 2.68 12.13 12.36
CA ALA A 179 2.11 13.06 11.40
C ALA A 179 1.76 12.45 10.03
N SER A 180 1.95 11.13 9.82
CA SER A 180 1.65 10.51 8.53
C SER A 180 0.16 10.48 8.22
N HIS A 181 -0.19 10.31 6.93
CA HIS A 181 -1.58 10.12 6.51
C HIS A 181 -2.26 8.97 7.26
N VAL A 182 -1.57 7.84 7.43
CA VAL A 182 -2.12 6.71 8.19
C VAL A 182 -2.32 7.08 9.66
N ALA A 183 -1.38 7.79 10.30
CA ALA A 183 -1.56 8.21 11.68
C ALA A 183 -2.78 9.13 11.84
N MET A 184 -3.04 10.01 10.87
CA MET A 184 -4.26 10.82 10.81
C MET A 184 -5.52 9.95 10.64
N LEU A 185 -5.52 9.00 9.70
CA LEU A 185 -6.64 8.07 9.49
C LEU A 185 -6.91 7.16 10.72
N ALA A 186 -5.86 6.74 11.42
CA ALA A 186 -5.95 5.98 12.65
C ALA A 186 -6.64 6.79 13.75
N ARG A 187 -6.30 8.08 13.89
CA ARG A 187 -6.99 8.98 14.84
C ARG A 187 -8.45 9.20 14.46
N SER A 188 -8.77 9.40 13.18
CA SER A 188 -10.14 9.64 12.74
C SER A 188 -11.05 8.43 13.01
N ARG A 189 -10.50 7.21 12.91
CA ARG A 189 -11.21 5.94 13.17
C ARG A 189 -11.05 5.42 14.60
N GLY A 190 -10.32 6.11 15.47
CA GLY A 190 -10.07 5.67 16.85
C GLY A 190 -9.27 4.36 16.95
N VAL A 191 -8.44 4.05 15.96
CA VAL A 191 -7.58 2.86 15.94
C VAL A 191 -6.31 3.14 16.74
N PRO A 192 -6.00 2.39 17.81
CA PRO A 192 -4.76 2.55 18.56
C PRO A 192 -3.53 2.28 17.69
N MET A 193 -2.56 3.18 17.71
CA MET A 193 -1.37 3.10 16.84
C MET A 193 -0.10 3.58 17.54
N VAL A 194 0.95 2.78 17.45
CA VAL A 194 2.32 3.10 17.89
C VAL A 194 3.30 2.94 16.72
N VAL A 195 4.30 3.82 16.65
CA VAL A 195 5.35 3.80 15.61
C VAL A 195 6.74 4.00 16.22
N GLY A 196 7.79 3.53 15.56
CA GLY A 196 9.19 3.67 15.99
C GLY A 196 9.58 2.68 17.08
#